data_AF-A0A813J617-F1
#
_entry.id   AF-A0A813J617-F1
#
_cell.length_a   1.000
_cell.length_b   1.000
_cell.length_c   1.000
_cell.angle_alpha   90.00
_cell.angle_beta   90.00
_cell.angle_gamma   90.00
#
_symmetry.space_group_name_H-M   'P 1'
#
loop_
_entity.id
_entity.type
_entity.pdbx_description
1 polymer ?
#
loop_
_entity_poly.entity_id
_entity_poly.type
_entity_poly.pdbx_seq_one_letter_code
_entity_poly.pdbx_strand_id
1 'polypeptide(L)'
;VHLMLRSAASGDSSVNEACVTPEAAEAWKISFQAAVDTMLQKTKRTMQLGLGSVAQGVQKLVEGSSCGQLESLVKLKGQAMRLQVLASTRSLADLDPKVKYEPLKALTVGGVDVHLELNAFIMAWQMMKGPEEVGRTLAKFLDDFREEAEELPSSAGAPASTPEPAKQAAGWAGGAQREPLFWVTAMNEALSKLGDHSHPVSQDCISSDVASSQANRLDEAFGRMMEKNRRGMQAGLKSLASGTQALMDQLGEASCGGSLQTSAGAKRLRSASSRLASLSAARSLLNFGTHVEYEAKQALRVGGIDVHV
;
A
#
# COMPACT_ATOMS: atom_id res chain seq x y z
N VAL A 1 15.56 -3.18 24.73
CA VAL A 1 15.06 -4.10 23.66
C VAL A 1 13.59 -4.43 23.87
N HIS A 2 13.13 -4.86 25.05
CA HIS A 2 11.71 -5.15 25.27
C HIS A 2 10.78 -3.94 24.94
N LEU A 3 11.12 -2.71 25.34
CA LEU A 3 10.35 -1.50 24.98
C LEU A 3 10.28 -1.26 23.46
N MET A 4 11.38 -1.53 22.77
CA MET A 4 11.42 -1.47 21.31
C MET A 4 10.51 -2.53 20.70
N LEU A 5 10.56 -3.76 21.20
CA LEU A 5 9.75 -4.87 20.71
C LEU A 5 8.25 -4.60 20.97
N ARG A 6 7.92 -4.04 22.14
CA ARG A 6 6.56 -3.58 22.49
C ARG A 6 6.06 -2.51 21.52
N SER A 7 6.88 -1.50 21.21
CA SER A 7 6.49 -0.46 20.26
C SER A 7 6.37 -1.00 18.83
N ALA A 8 7.18 -2.00 18.47
CA ALA A 8 7.07 -2.64 17.15
C ALA A 8 5.79 -3.49 17.05
N ALA A 9 5.38 -4.11 18.16
CA ALA A 9 4.14 -4.87 18.31
C ALA A 9 2.89 -3.99 18.53
N SER A 10 2.88 -2.76 18.00
CA SER A 10 1.76 -1.80 18.14
C SER A 10 1.38 -1.45 19.59
N GLY A 11 2.31 -1.57 20.54
CA GLY A 11 2.11 -1.17 21.93
C GLY A 11 1.50 -2.24 22.85
N ASP A 12 1.38 -3.48 22.38
CA ASP A 12 0.82 -4.61 23.14
C ASP A 12 1.44 -4.70 24.54
N SER A 13 0.62 -4.53 25.58
CA SER A 13 1.06 -4.49 26.97
C SER A 13 1.59 -5.83 27.48
N SER A 14 1.35 -6.91 26.75
CA SER A 14 1.88 -8.25 27.06
C SER A 14 3.39 -8.37 26.80
N VAL A 15 4.00 -7.46 26.03
CA VAL A 15 5.46 -7.40 25.84
C VAL A 15 6.08 -6.62 27.00
N ASN A 16 6.52 -7.34 28.04
CA ASN A 16 7.17 -6.78 29.22
C ASN A 16 8.67 -7.15 29.29
N GLU A 17 9.36 -6.68 30.34
CA GLU A 17 10.80 -6.94 30.52
C GLU A 17 11.13 -8.43 30.62
N ALA A 18 10.26 -9.24 31.23
CA ALA A 18 10.42 -10.69 31.34
C ALA A 18 10.25 -11.43 30.00
N CYS A 19 9.74 -10.76 28.96
CA CYS A 19 9.61 -11.36 27.64
C CYS A 19 10.98 -11.60 26.97
N VAL A 20 11.95 -10.70 27.16
CA VAL A 20 13.24 -10.75 26.47
C VAL A 20 14.35 -10.92 27.48
N THR A 21 15.07 -12.04 27.42
CA THR A 21 16.20 -12.27 28.33
C THR A 21 17.32 -11.24 28.09
N PRO A 22 18.11 -10.87 29.12
CA PRO A 22 19.24 -9.96 28.96
C PRO A 22 20.22 -10.43 27.87
N GLU A 23 20.45 -11.74 27.77
CA GLU A 23 21.34 -12.34 26.78
C GLU A 23 20.80 -12.17 25.35
N ALA A 24 19.50 -12.42 25.14
CA ALA A 24 18.87 -12.24 23.84
C ALA A 24 18.84 -10.75 23.43
N ALA A 25 18.59 -9.86 24.39
CA ALA A 25 18.63 -8.42 24.17
C ALA A 25 20.03 -7.96 23.73
N GLU A 26 21.07 -8.42 24.40
CA GLU A 26 22.44 -8.02 24.09
C GLU A 26 22.93 -8.60 22.76
N ALA A 27 22.67 -9.89 22.52
CA ALA A 27 22.97 -10.53 21.24
C ALA A 27 22.28 -9.80 20.06
N TRP A 28 21.02 -9.39 20.24
CA TRP A 28 20.31 -8.62 19.25
C TRP A 28 20.99 -7.27 18.97
N LYS A 29 21.33 -6.48 20.00
CA LYS A 29 22.00 -5.18 19.82
C LYS A 29 23.31 -5.30 19.04
N ILE A 30 24.15 -6.27 19.39
CA ILE A 30 25.43 -6.50 18.73
C ILE A 30 25.20 -6.86 17.26
N SER A 31 24.30 -7.81 16.99
CA SER A 31 23.99 -8.23 15.62
C SER A 31 23.38 -7.10 14.78
N PHE A 32 22.53 -6.28 15.40
CA PHE A 32 21.85 -5.17 14.75
C PHE A 32 22.82 -4.03 14.41
N GLN A 33 23.69 -3.65 15.36
CA GLN A 33 24.75 -2.68 15.12
C GLN A 33 25.65 -3.12 13.95
N ALA A 34 26.11 -4.37 13.95
CA ALA A 34 26.93 -4.91 12.87
C ALA A 34 26.21 -4.89 11.51
N ALA A 35 24.90 -5.16 11.50
CA ALA A 35 24.09 -5.08 10.29
C ALA A 35 23.99 -3.63 9.76
N VAL A 36 23.77 -2.66 10.65
CA VAL A 36 23.76 -1.22 10.31
C VAL A 36 25.12 -0.79 9.77
N ASP A 37 26.21 -1.14 10.44
CA ASP A 37 27.57 -0.82 9.99
C ASP A 37 27.88 -1.41 8.62
N THR A 38 27.36 -2.60 8.33
CA THR A 38 27.45 -3.22 7.00
C THR A 38 26.67 -2.39 5.96
N MET A 39 25.43 -1.97 6.24
CA MET A 39 24.64 -1.14 5.31
C MET A 39 25.30 0.22 5.04
N LEU A 40 25.96 0.81 6.03
CA LEU A 40 26.65 2.11 5.93
C LEU A 40 27.89 2.11 5.03
N GLN A 41 28.36 0.93 4.60
CA GLN A 41 29.37 0.82 3.54
C GLN A 41 28.81 1.23 2.16
N LYS A 42 27.49 1.45 2.04
CA LYS A 42 26.81 2.02 0.85
C LYS A 42 27.11 1.29 -0.45
N THR A 43 27.34 -0.02 -0.41
CA THR A 43 27.41 -0.85 -1.62
C THR A 43 26.13 -1.69 -1.73
N LYS A 44 25.76 -2.08 -2.96
CA LYS A 44 24.61 -2.97 -3.17
C LYS A 44 24.74 -4.28 -2.38
N ARG A 45 25.92 -4.89 -2.41
CA ARG A 45 26.20 -6.16 -1.72
C ARG A 45 26.08 -6.00 -0.19
N THR A 46 26.65 -4.95 0.36
CA THR A 46 26.62 -4.72 1.81
C THR A 46 25.23 -4.32 2.28
N MET A 47 24.46 -3.58 1.46
CA MET A 47 23.04 -3.31 1.72
C MET A 47 22.23 -4.61 1.78
N GLN A 48 22.38 -5.50 0.81
CA GLN A 48 21.72 -6.81 0.81
C GLN A 48 22.08 -7.65 2.05
N LEU A 49 23.37 -7.71 2.38
CA LEU A 49 23.84 -8.45 3.56
C LEU A 49 23.29 -7.85 4.86
N GLY A 50 23.32 -6.52 4.99
CA GLY A 50 22.82 -5.82 6.16
C GLY A 50 21.31 -6.02 6.35
N LEU A 51 20.51 -5.89 5.28
CA LEU A 51 19.07 -6.17 5.30
C LEU A 51 18.77 -7.61 5.74
N GLY A 52 19.50 -8.58 5.20
CA GLY A 52 19.38 -9.98 5.60
C GLY A 52 19.74 -10.21 7.07
N SER A 53 20.79 -9.55 7.57
CA SER A 53 21.22 -9.62 8.97
C SER A 53 20.22 -8.96 9.93
N VAL A 54 19.65 -7.81 9.57
CA VAL A 54 18.57 -7.17 10.35
C VAL A 54 17.38 -8.12 10.47
N ALA A 55 16.92 -8.66 9.34
CA ALA A 55 15.81 -9.60 9.28
C ALA A 55 16.05 -10.84 10.15
N GLN A 56 17.25 -11.43 10.06
CA GLN A 56 17.63 -12.57 10.88
C GLN A 56 17.70 -12.22 12.37
N GLY A 57 18.21 -11.04 12.72
CA GLY A 57 18.27 -10.55 14.10
C GLY A 57 16.88 -10.43 14.71
N VAL A 58 15.91 -9.86 13.98
CA VAL A 58 14.51 -9.76 14.41
C VAL A 58 13.90 -11.14 14.64
N GLN A 59 14.10 -12.09 13.72
CA GLN A 59 13.60 -13.46 13.87
C GLN A 59 14.14 -14.13 15.13
N LYS A 60 15.46 -14.09 15.34
CA LYS A 60 16.11 -14.65 16.52
C LYS A 60 15.65 -13.98 17.82
N LEU A 61 15.42 -12.68 17.80
CA LEU A 61 14.90 -11.95 18.96
C LEU A 61 13.48 -12.41 19.31
N VAL A 62 12.60 -12.55 18.32
CA VAL A 62 11.22 -13.04 18.55
C VAL A 62 11.23 -14.49 19.02
N GLU A 63 12.04 -15.36 18.40
CA GLU A 63 12.17 -16.78 18.77
C GLU A 63 12.80 -16.99 20.15
N GLY A 64 13.76 -16.15 20.53
CA GLY A 64 14.40 -16.18 21.85
C GLY A 64 13.57 -15.50 22.95
N SER A 65 12.41 -14.95 22.61
CA SER A 65 11.52 -14.27 23.57
C SER A 65 10.43 -15.22 24.07
N SER A 66 10.08 -15.13 25.36
CA SER A 66 9.02 -15.95 25.94
C SER A 66 7.61 -15.52 25.49
N CYS A 67 7.47 -14.34 24.90
CA CYS A 67 6.22 -13.83 24.34
C CYS A 67 6.11 -13.97 22.81
N GLY A 68 6.99 -14.73 22.15
CA GLY A 68 7.02 -14.86 20.69
C GLY A 68 5.74 -15.41 20.04
N GLN A 69 4.80 -15.97 20.82
CA GLN A 69 3.50 -16.48 20.34
C GLN A 69 2.41 -15.40 20.22
N LEU A 70 2.69 -14.16 20.66
CA LEU A 70 1.78 -13.04 20.45
C LEU A 70 1.58 -12.79 18.95
N GLU A 71 0.33 -12.62 18.51
CA GLU A 71 -0.01 -12.47 17.09
C GLU A 71 0.78 -11.32 16.42
N SER A 72 0.97 -10.22 17.15
CA SER A 72 1.77 -9.07 16.71
C SER A 72 3.24 -9.44 16.45
N LEU A 73 3.85 -10.27 17.31
CA LEU A 73 5.23 -10.74 17.14
C LEU A 73 5.36 -11.84 16.08
N VAL A 74 4.35 -12.69 15.93
CA VAL A 74 4.26 -13.67 14.83
C VAL A 74 4.22 -12.93 13.48
N LYS A 75 3.41 -11.88 13.36
CA LYS A 75 3.36 -11.01 12.16
C LYS A 75 4.71 -10.37 11.89
N LEU A 76 5.33 -9.76 12.91
CA LEU A 76 6.64 -9.11 12.79
C LEU A 76 7.72 -10.11 12.33
N LYS A 77 7.70 -11.33 12.88
CA LYS A 77 8.58 -12.42 12.48
C LYS A 77 8.35 -12.83 11.02
N GLY A 78 7.10 -13.01 10.59
CA GLY A 78 6.76 -13.34 9.20
C GLY A 78 7.26 -12.29 8.21
N GLN A 79 7.06 -11.01 8.53
CA GLN A 79 7.59 -9.88 7.76
C GLN A 79 9.13 -9.92 7.67
N ALA A 80 9.81 -10.17 8.79
CA ALA A 80 11.26 -10.31 8.81
C ALA A 80 11.74 -11.52 7.99
N MET A 81 11.07 -12.67 8.06
CA MET A 81 11.37 -13.84 7.23
C MET A 81 11.27 -13.51 5.74
N ARG A 82 10.21 -12.78 5.34
CA ARG A 82 10.03 -12.37 3.95
C ARG A 82 11.14 -11.43 3.47
N LEU A 83 11.51 -10.44 4.28
CA LEU A 83 12.65 -9.56 4.00
C LEU A 83 13.94 -10.38 3.83
N GLN A 84 14.19 -11.35 4.72
CA GLN A 84 15.38 -12.21 4.64
C GLN A 84 15.43 -12.98 3.32
N VAL A 85 14.31 -13.56 2.87
CA VAL A 85 14.23 -14.28 1.59
C VAL A 85 14.52 -13.34 0.42
N LEU A 86 13.94 -12.14 0.41
CA LEU A 86 14.15 -11.16 -0.65
C LEU A 86 15.60 -10.64 -0.69
N ALA A 87 16.22 -10.44 0.47
CA ALA A 87 17.59 -9.97 0.60
C ALA A 87 18.63 -11.07 0.30
N SER A 88 18.32 -12.34 0.57
CA SER A 88 19.24 -13.48 0.43
C SER A 88 19.20 -14.16 -0.92
N THR A 89 18.13 -14.04 -1.71
CA THR A 89 18.11 -14.56 -3.08
C THR A 89 19.17 -13.86 -3.92
N ARG A 90 20.35 -14.51 -4.01
CA ARG A 90 21.30 -14.27 -5.09
C ARG A 90 20.53 -14.45 -6.39
N SER A 91 20.71 -13.53 -7.33
CA SER A 91 20.19 -13.68 -8.69
C SER A 91 20.82 -14.94 -9.28
N LEU A 92 20.16 -16.08 -9.09
CA LEU A 92 20.47 -17.32 -9.74
C LEU A 92 19.77 -17.22 -11.10
N ALA A 93 20.56 -17.10 -12.16
CA ALA A 93 20.14 -17.12 -13.56
C ALA A 93 19.26 -15.94 -14.05
N ASP A 94 19.81 -14.71 -14.04
CA ASP A 94 19.25 -13.53 -14.74
C ASP A 94 17.81 -13.12 -14.40
N LEU A 95 17.20 -13.74 -13.39
CA LEU A 95 16.01 -13.23 -12.76
C LEU A 95 16.42 -11.97 -11.99
N ASP A 96 15.83 -10.84 -12.40
CA ASP A 96 16.14 -9.49 -11.95
C ASP A 96 16.56 -9.43 -10.47
N PRO A 97 17.63 -8.69 -10.14
CA PRO A 97 18.07 -8.57 -8.76
C PRO A 97 16.93 -8.02 -7.92
N LYS A 98 16.42 -8.83 -6.98
CA LYS A 98 15.33 -8.43 -6.08
C LYS A 98 15.66 -7.20 -5.25
N VAL A 99 16.95 -6.90 -5.05
CA VAL A 99 17.39 -5.65 -4.44
C VAL A 99 18.00 -4.75 -5.51
N LYS A 100 17.39 -3.60 -5.76
CA LYS A 100 17.98 -2.51 -6.55
C LYS A 100 18.37 -1.40 -5.59
N TYR A 101 19.60 -0.94 -5.68
CA TYR A 101 20.14 0.05 -4.78
C TYR A 101 20.94 1.10 -5.55
N GLU A 102 20.53 2.34 -5.38
CA GLU A 102 21.23 3.54 -5.83
C GLU A 102 21.58 4.38 -4.61
N PRO A 103 22.87 4.55 -4.28
CA PRO A 103 23.29 5.30 -3.10
C PRO A 103 22.61 6.66 -3.00
N LEU A 104 21.96 6.91 -1.87
CA LEU A 104 21.27 8.17 -1.54
C LEU A 104 20.08 8.53 -2.44
N LYS A 105 19.66 7.63 -3.34
CA LYS A 105 18.55 7.88 -4.28
C LYS A 105 17.40 6.92 -4.09
N ALA A 106 17.67 5.62 -4.18
CA ALA A 106 16.61 4.61 -4.18
C ALA A 106 17.10 3.30 -3.59
N LEU A 107 16.21 2.61 -2.86
CA LEU A 107 16.43 1.25 -2.40
C LEU A 107 15.12 0.48 -2.54
N THR A 108 15.08 -0.44 -3.50
CA THR A 108 13.93 -1.32 -3.66
C THR A 108 14.29 -2.75 -3.31
N VAL A 109 13.40 -3.45 -2.60
CA VAL A 109 13.53 -4.85 -2.19
C VAL A 109 12.26 -5.58 -2.61
N GLY A 110 12.37 -6.56 -3.50
CA GLY A 110 11.21 -7.24 -4.10
C GLY A 110 10.28 -6.30 -4.87
N GLY A 111 10.81 -5.19 -5.41
CA GLY A 111 10.01 -4.16 -6.07
C GLY A 111 9.29 -3.18 -5.15
N VAL A 112 9.44 -3.32 -3.83
CA VAL A 112 8.96 -2.35 -2.82
C VAL A 112 10.07 -1.35 -2.57
N ASP A 113 9.79 -0.05 -2.70
CA ASP A 113 10.71 0.99 -2.30
C ASP A 113 10.67 1.16 -0.77
N VAL A 114 11.82 0.96 -0.12
CA VAL A 114 11.96 0.96 1.35
C VAL A 114 12.95 2.01 1.84
N HIS A 115 13.38 2.91 0.96
CA HIS A 115 14.47 3.83 1.27
C HIS A 115 14.12 4.79 2.42
N LEU A 116 12.88 5.30 2.47
CA LEU A 116 12.46 6.26 3.50
C LEU A 116 12.39 5.58 4.87
N GLU A 117 11.74 4.43 4.92
CA GLU A 117 11.49 3.64 6.13
C GLU A 117 12.80 3.11 6.70
N LEU A 118 13.68 2.56 5.85
CA LEU A 118 15.00 2.10 6.27
C LEU A 118 15.86 3.26 6.78
N ASN A 119 15.87 4.40 6.10
CA ASN A 119 16.63 5.57 6.55
C ASN A 119 16.10 6.10 7.88
N ALA A 120 14.78 6.17 8.05
CA ALA A 120 14.16 6.56 9.32
C ALA A 120 14.58 5.62 10.46
N PHE A 121 14.60 4.31 10.19
CA PHE A 121 15.01 3.29 11.14
C PHE A 121 16.51 3.37 11.50
N ILE A 122 17.40 3.48 10.51
CA ILE A 122 18.84 3.64 10.74
C ILE A 122 19.11 4.94 11.52
N MET A 123 18.44 6.05 11.18
CA MET A 123 18.60 7.31 11.91
C MET A 123 18.09 7.23 13.34
N ALA A 124 16.95 6.57 13.58
CA ALA A 124 16.42 6.38 14.94
C ALA A 124 17.43 5.63 15.83
N TRP A 125 18.10 4.62 15.26
CA TRP A 125 19.16 3.87 15.92
C TRP A 125 20.42 4.72 16.16
N GLN A 126 20.99 5.30 15.10
CA GLN A 126 22.25 6.05 15.19
C GLN A 126 22.17 7.29 16.09
N MET A 127 21.02 7.97 16.08
CA MET A 127 20.79 9.16 16.90
C MET A 127 20.26 8.82 18.31
N MET A 128 20.23 7.53 18.69
CA MET A 128 19.77 7.05 19.99
C MET A 128 18.39 7.64 20.39
N LYS A 129 17.42 7.67 19.47
CA LYS A 129 16.09 8.29 19.69
C LYS A 129 15.18 7.56 20.70
N GLY A 130 15.74 6.68 21.51
CA GLY A 130 15.03 5.85 22.46
C GLY A 130 14.48 4.55 21.85
N PRO A 131 14.20 3.54 22.69
CA PRO A 131 13.79 2.23 22.23
C PRO A 131 12.41 2.24 21.55
N GLU A 132 11.44 3.06 21.98
CA GLU A 132 10.12 3.08 21.33
C GLU A 132 10.19 3.61 19.90
N GLU A 133 10.97 4.66 19.63
CA GLU A 133 11.08 5.21 18.28
C GLU A 133 11.79 4.23 17.33
N VAL A 134 12.82 3.54 17.81
CA VAL A 134 13.47 2.44 17.07
C VAL A 134 12.45 1.33 16.77
N GLY A 135 11.61 0.96 17.73
CA GLY A 135 10.57 -0.04 17.53
C GLY A 135 9.49 0.36 16.52
N ARG A 136 9.04 1.62 16.59
CA ARG A 136 8.05 2.17 15.66
C ARG A 136 8.57 2.22 14.22
N THR A 137 9.81 2.67 14.04
CA THR A 137 10.44 2.73 12.71
C THR A 137 10.75 1.35 12.17
N LEU A 138 11.15 0.40 13.02
CA LEU A 138 11.28 -1.02 12.66
C LEU A 138 9.95 -1.62 12.16
N ALA A 139 8.85 -1.39 12.88
CA ALA A 139 7.54 -1.89 12.47
C ALA A 139 7.09 -1.30 11.13
N LYS A 140 7.28 0.01 10.91
CA LYS A 140 6.98 0.64 9.62
C LYS A 140 7.80 0.02 8.49
N PHE A 141 9.10 -0.15 8.72
CA PHE A 141 10.00 -0.80 7.76
C PHE A 141 9.61 -2.24 7.45
N LEU A 142 9.15 -3.01 8.44
CA LEU A 142 8.76 -4.41 8.24
C LEU A 142 7.33 -4.59 7.72
N ASP A 143 6.42 -3.63 7.92
CA ASP A 143 5.06 -3.69 7.35
C ASP A 143 5.09 -3.75 5.81
N ASP A 144 6.16 -3.23 5.21
CA ASP A 144 6.50 -3.37 3.81
C ASP A 144 6.80 -4.81 3.34
N PHE A 145 6.78 -5.78 4.23
CA PHE A 145 7.02 -7.19 3.90
C PHE A 145 5.92 -8.11 4.41
N ARG A 146 4.75 -7.56 4.78
CA ARG A 146 3.59 -8.36 5.14
C ARG A 146 3.27 -9.30 3.98
N GLU A 147 3.16 -10.60 4.28
CA GLU A 147 2.48 -11.52 3.38
C GLU A 147 1.07 -10.99 3.26
N GLU A 148 0.77 -10.35 2.13
CA GLU A 148 -0.61 -10.34 1.70
C GLU A 148 -0.94 -11.81 1.57
N ALA A 149 -1.70 -12.31 2.54
CA ALA A 149 -2.41 -13.57 2.42
C ALA A 149 -2.90 -13.56 0.99
N GLU A 150 -2.33 -14.44 0.17
CA GLU A 150 -2.69 -14.52 -1.23
C GLU A 150 -4.20 -14.68 -1.20
N GLU A 151 -4.93 -13.60 -1.45
CA GLU A 151 -6.27 -13.68 -1.99
C GLU A 151 -6.05 -14.27 -3.38
N LEU A 152 -5.76 -15.57 -3.40
CA LEU A 152 -6.19 -16.45 -4.45
C LEU A 152 -7.59 -15.95 -4.77
N PRO A 153 -7.86 -15.52 -6.01
CA PRO A 153 -9.16 -14.96 -6.37
C PRO A 153 -10.21 -15.97 -5.92
N SER A 154 -10.87 -15.69 -4.80
CA SER A 154 -11.81 -16.60 -4.19
C SER A 154 -13.05 -16.55 -5.06
N SER A 155 -13.09 -17.42 -6.07
CA SER A 155 -14.24 -17.59 -6.96
C SER A 155 -15.35 -18.40 -6.26
N ALA A 156 -15.69 -18.05 -5.03
CA ALA A 156 -16.78 -18.66 -4.31
C ALA A 156 -17.44 -17.59 -3.44
N GLY A 157 -18.63 -17.18 -3.85
CA GLY A 157 -19.43 -16.15 -3.19
C GLY A 157 -19.59 -16.40 -1.71
N ALA A 158 -19.17 -15.41 -0.92
CA ALA A 158 -19.55 -15.26 0.48
C ALA A 158 -19.82 -13.77 0.76
N PRO A 159 -20.79 -13.45 1.62
CA PRO A 159 -21.38 -12.13 1.73
C PRO A 159 -20.41 -11.12 2.36
N ALA A 160 -20.39 -9.92 1.79
CA ALA A 160 -19.56 -8.80 2.20
C ALA A 160 -19.71 -8.48 3.70
N SER A 161 -18.66 -8.72 4.47
CA SER A 161 -18.51 -8.15 5.81
C SER A 161 -18.20 -6.65 5.67
N THR A 162 -19.10 -5.82 6.19
CA THR A 162 -19.04 -4.37 6.17
C THR A 162 -17.80 -3.88 6.93
N PRO A 163 -16.86 -3.15 6.30
CA PRO A 163 -15.72 -2.57 7.00
C PRO A 163 -16.19 -1.48 7.96
N GLU A 164 -15.66 -1.51 9.18
CA GLU A 164 -15.84 -0.46 10.18
C GLU A 164 -15.32 0.88 9.62
N PRO A 165 -16.10 1.98 9.70
CA PRO A 165 -15.78 3.21 9.02
C PRO A 165 -14.50 3.83 9.57
N ALA A 166 -13.46 3.86 8.74
CA ALA A 166 -12.23 4.60 9.00
C ALA A 166 -12.60 6.05 9.36
N LYS A 167 -12.06 6.53 10.49
CA LYS A 167 -12.25 7.90 11.00
C LYS A 167 -12.03 8.89 9.86
N GLN A 168 -13.10 9.60 9.49
CA GLN A 168 -13.18 10.55 8.39
C GLN A 168 -12.00 11.53 8.44
N ALA A 169 -11.12 11.43 7.45
CA ALA A 169 -10.10 12.44 7.22
C ALA A 169 -10.80 13.76 6.85
N ALA A 170 -10.87 14.69 7.80
CA ALA A 170 -11.61 15.95 7.74
C ALA A 170 -11.03 17.01 6.78
N GLY A 171 -10.49 16.60 5.62
CA GLY A 171 -9.67 17.47 4.77
C GLY A 171 -10.25 17.81 3.39
N TRP A 172 -11.24 17.06 2.89
CA TRP A 172 -11.86 17.35 1.59
C TRP A 172 -13.26 17.90 1.80
N ALA A 173 -13.36 19.22 1.76
CA ALA A 173 -14.60 19.95 1.92
C ALA A 173 -15.60 19.59 0.80
N GLY A 174 -16.84 19.35 1.22
CA GLY A 174 -18.02 19.57 0.39
C GLY A 174 -19.02 18.43 0.43
N GLY A 175 -20.03 18.53 1.31
CA GLY A 175 -21.25 17.70 1.23
C GLY A 175 -21.90 17.70 -0.15
N ALA A 176 -21.57 18.67 -1.01
CA ALA A 176 -21.93 18.74 -2.42
C ALA A 176 -21.64 17.45 -3.21
N GLN A 177 -20.56 16.71 -2.89
CA GLN A 177 -20.24 15.44 -3.58
C GLN A 177 -21.25 14.33 -3.28
N ARG A 178 -22.07 14.49 -2.22
CA ARG A 178 -23.13 13.57 -1.83
C ARG A 178 -24.46 13.91 -2.50
N GLU A 179 -24.55 15.03 -3.20
CA GLU A 179 -25.77 15.44 -3.91
C GLU A 179 -25.85 14.78 -5.29
N PRO A 180 -27.02 14.26 -5.71
CA PRO A 180 -27.20 13.68 -7.04
C PRO A 180 -26.77 14.60 -8.19
N LEU A 181 -27.06 15.90 -8.08
CA LEU A 181 -26.79 16.88 -9.14
C LEU A 181 -25.28 17.00 -9.45
N PHE A 182 -24.43 16.86 -8.44
CA PHE A 182 -22.97 16.84 -8.62
C PHE A 182 -22.56 15.70 -9.55
N TRP A 183 -23.06 14.49 -9.30
CA TRP A 183 -22.72 13.30 -10.08
C TRP A 183 -23.27 13.35 -11.50
N VAL A 184 -24.48 13.85 -11.69
CA VAL A 184 -25.05 14.09 -13.03
C VAL A 184 -24.13 14.98 -13.85
N THR A 185 -23.71 16.11 -13.26
CA THR A 185 -22.82 17.08 -13.90
C THR A 185 -21.46 16.46 -14.19
N ALA A 186 -20.82 15.84 -13.18
CA ALA A 186 -19.50 15.24 -13.31
C ALA A 186 -19.48 14.11 -14.35
N MET A 187 -20.51 13.25 -14.37
CA MET A 187 -20.59 12.14 -15.31
C MET A 187 -20.82 12.63 -16.74
N ASN A 188 -21.75 13.56 -16.97
CA ASN A 188 -21.96 14.10 -18.30
C ASN A 188 -20.74 14.87 -18.82
N GLU A 189 -20.03 15.61 -17.96
CA GLU A 189 -18.77 16.26 -18.34
C GLU A 189 -17.69 15.22 -18.71
N ALA A 190 -17.54 14.15 -17.91
CA ALA A 190 -16.61 13.07 -18.20
C ALA A 190 -16.93 12.36 -19.51
N LEU A 191 -18.21 12.08 -19.77
CA LEU A 191 -18.69 11.47 -21.02
C LEU A 191 -18.45 12.39 -22.22
N SER A 192 -18.69 13.69 -22.06
CA SER A 192 -18.41 14.71 -23.07
C SER A 192 -16.93 14.76 -23.44
N LYS A 193 -16.02 14.72 -22.45
CA LYS A 193 -14.56 14.61 -22.67
C LYS A 193 -14.17 13.30 -23.36
N LEU A 194 -14.95 12.25 -23.18
CA LEU A 194 -14.80 10.96 -23.87
C LEU A 194 -15.51 10.93 -25.24
N GLY A 195 -16.01 12.07 -25.73
CA GLY A 195 -16.60 12.23 -27.07
C GLY A 195 -18.09 11.92 -27.14
N ASP A 196 -18.81 11.95 -26.01
CA ASP A 196 -20.26 11.76 -25.97
C ASP A 196 -20.97 12.99 -25.41
N HIS A 197 -21.57 13.79 -26.31
CA HIS A 197 -22.28 15.02 -25.98
C HIS A 197 -23.78 14.83 -25.81
N SER A 198 -24.28 13.57 -25.75
CA SER A 198 -25.71 13.29 -25.60
C SER A 198 -26.26 13.56 -24.19
N HIS A 199 -25.37 13.80 -23.21
CA HIS A 199 -25.71 13.99 -21.79
C HIS A 199 -26.66 12.89 -21.27
N PRO A 200 -26.26 11.60 -21.37
CA PRO A 200 -27.17 10.47 -21.16
C PRO A 200 -27.57 10.26 -19.69
N VAL A 201 -26.95 10.97 -18.75
CA VAL A 201 -27.26 10.88 -17.31
C VAL A 201 -28.17 12.06 -16.93
N SER A 202 -29.42 11.79 -16.56
CA SER A 202 -30.35 12.75 -15.95
C SER A 202 -30.34 12.66 -14.43
N GLN A 203 -31.00 13.62 -13.76
CA GLN A 203 -31.14 13.63 -12.30
C GLN A 203 -31.88 12.40 -11.75
N ASP A 204 -32.80 11.83 -12.53
CA ASP A 204 -33.54 10.62 -12.15
C ASP A 204 -32.68 9.34 -12.20
N CYS A 205 -31.48 9.40 -12.79
CA CYS A 205 -30.55 8.27 -12.83
C CYS A 205 -29.86 8.02 -11.48
N ILE A 206 -29.75 9.04 -10.64
CA ILE A 206 -28.88 9.02 -9.46
C ILE A 206 -29.72 9.31 -8.24
N SER A 207 -29.97 8.28 -7.42
CA SER A 207 -30.57 8.47 -6.12
C SER A 207 -29.57 9.09 -5.14
N SER A 208 -30.08 9.70 -4.07
CA SER A 208 -29.24 10.23 -2.99
C SER A 208 -28.37 9.13 -2.35
N ASP A 209 -28.86 7.89 -2.31
CA ASP A 209 -28.12 6.73 -1.79
C ASP A 209 -26.94 6.35 -2.69
N VAL A 210 -27.15 6.32 -4.02
CA VAL A 210 -26.09 6.06 -4.99
C VAL A 210 -25.02 7.15 -4.92
N ALA A 211 -25.44 8.42 -4.89
CA ALA A 211 -24.53 9.56 -4.76
C ALA A 211 -23.70 9.49 -3.47
N SER A 212 -24.34 9.18 -2.34
CA SER A 212 -23.66 9.06 -1.03
C SER A 212 -22.73 7.86 -0.97
N SER A 213 -23.15 6.71 -1.49
CA SER A 213 -22.32 5.49 -1.56
C SER A 213 -21.07 5.73 -2.40
N GLN A 214 -21.23 6.39 -3.55
CA GLN A 214 -20.12 6.66 -4.44
C GLN A 214 -19.16 7.71 -3.88
N ALA A 215 -19.67 8.76 -3.23
CA ALA A 215 -18.83 9.73 -2.53
C ALA A 215 -17.96 9.04 -1.47
N ASN A 216 -18.54 8.15 -0.65
CA ASN A 216 -17.78 7.40 0.36
C ASN A 216 -16.68 6.52 -0.28
N ARG A 217 -16.96 5.86 -1.42
CA ARG A 217 -15.96 5.05 -2.13
C ARG A 217 -14.81 5.89 -2.68
N LEU A 218 -15.11 7.08 -3.22
CA LEU A 218 -14.08 8.02 -3.65
C LEU A 218 -13.24 8.51 -2.47
N ASP A 219 -13.88 8.93 -1.37
CA ASP A 219 -13.18 9.39 -0.17
C ASP A 219 -12.22 8.32 0.36
N GLU A 220 -12.65 7.06 0.40
CA GLU A 220 -11.79 5.94 0.79
C GLU A 220 -10.63 5.73 -0.19
N ALA A 221 -10.91 5.75 -1.50
CA ALA A 221 -9.90 5.61 -2.53
C ALA A 221 -8.83 6.71 -2.44
N PHE A 222 -9.25 7.97 -2.30
CA PHE A 222 -8.34 9.10 -2.08
C PHE A 222 -7.61 9.02 -0.75
N GLY A 223 -8.29 8.59 0.33
CA GLY A 223 -7.66 8.34 1.62
C GLY A 223 -6.46 7.40 1.49
N ARG A 224 -6.62 6.28 0.78
CA ARG A 224 -5.54 5.35 0.47
C ARG A 224 -4.44 5.98 -0.38
N MET A 225 -4.79 6.71 -1.45
CA MET A 225 -3.80 7.39 -2.30
C MET A 225 -2.98 8.43 -1.52
N MET A 226 -3.56 9.04 -0.49
CA MET A 226 -2.94 10.06 0.35
C MET A 226 -2.02 9.50 1.44
N GLU A 227 -1.89 8.18 1.57
CA GLU A 227 -0.92 7.54 2.48
C GLU A 227 0.54 7.73 2.04
N LYS A 228 0.76 8.36 0.87
CA LYS A 228 2.08 8.73 0.28
C LYS A 228 3.04 7.56 0.10
N ASN A 229 2.52 6.35 0.01
CA ASN A 229 3.28 5.17 -0.31
C ASN A 229 2.70 4.52 -1.57
N ARG A 230 3.53 3.75 -2.29
CA ARG A 230 3.13 3.11 -3.55
C ARG A 230 1.92 2.19 -3.37
N ARG A 231 1.79 1.54 -2.21
CA ARG A 231 0.69 0.60 -1.92
C ARG A 231 -0.64 1.31 -1.77
N GLY A 232 -0.68 2.37 -0.98
CA GLY A 232 -1.83 3.25 -0.80
C GLY A 232 -2.28 3.83 -2.15
N MET A 233 -1.32 4.26 -2.99
CA MET A 233 -1.60 4.69 -4.35
C MET A 233 -2.24 3.57 -5.20
N GLN A 234 -1.64 2.39 -5.25
CA GLN A 234 -2.18 1.25 -6.02
C GLN A 234 -3.55 0.80 -5.53
N ALA A 235 -3.72 0.66 -4.21
CA ALA A 235 -4.97 0.28 -3.58
C ALA A 235 -6.05 1.33 -3.84
N GLY A 236 -5.71 2.61 -3.73
CA GLY A 236 -6.63 3.71 -4.03
C GLY A 236 -7.03 3.76 -5.50
N LEU A 237 -6.10 3.58 -6.45
CA LEU A 237 -6.41 3.49 -7.88
C LEU A 237 -7.30 2.27 -8.20
N LYS A 238 -7.06 1.13 -7.55
CA LYS A 238 -7.91 -0.07 -7.68
C LYS A 238 -9.32 0.18 -7.15
N SER A 239 -9.44 0.82 -5.98
CA SER A 239 -10.73 1.21 -5.40
C SER A 239 -11.47 2.21 -6.29
N LEU A 240 -10.76 3.21 -6.83
CA LEU A 240 -11.31 4.19 -7.77
C LEU A 240 -11.84 3.51 -9.03
N ALA A 241 -11.05 2.64 -9.66
CA ALA A 241 -11.46 1.90 -10.85
C ALA A 241 -12.71 1.04 -10.61
N SER A 242 -12.72 0.30 -9.50
CA SER A 242 -13.84 -0.57 -9.12
C SER A 242 -15.09 0.23 -8.76
N GLY A 243 -14.92 1.38 -8.09
CA GLY A 243 -16.00 2.33 -7.79
C GLY A 243 -16.62 2.91 -9.05
N THR A 244 -15.81 3.30 -10.04
CA THR A 244 -16.34 3.81 -11.32
C THR A 244 -17.08 2.72 -12.09
N GLN A 245 -16.60 1.47 -12.10
CA GLN A 245 -17.32 0.36 -12.72
C GLN A 245 -18.67 0.11 -12.04
N ALA A 246 -18.69 0.01 -10.71
CA ALA A 246 -19.91 -0.19 -9.94
C ALA A 246 -20.95 0.92 -10.19
N LEU A 247 -20.51 2.18 -10.27
CA LEU A 247 -21.38 3.30 -10.63
C LEU A 247 -21.96 3.12 -12.05
N MET A 248 -21.13 2.77 -13.02
CA MET A 248 -21.57 2.56 -14.41
C MET A 248 -22.55 1.39 -14.56
N ASP A 249 -22.40 0.36 -13.73
CA ASP A 249 -23.29 -0.80 -13.73
C ASP A 249 -24.64 -0.43 -13.07
N GLN A 250 -24.62 0.25 -11.93
CA GLN A 250 -25.82 0.78 -11.27
C GLN A 250 -26.62 1.73 -12.18
N LEU A 251 -25.95 2.66 -12.85
CA LEU A 251 -26.60 3.56 -13.81
C LEU A 251 -27.15 2.84 -15.04
N GLY A 252 -26.55 1.70 -15.40
CA GLY A 252 -26.97 0.85 -16.52
C GLY A 252 -28.20 0.00 -16.20
N GLU A 253 -28.40 -0.37 -14.94
CA GLU A 253 -29.57 -1.11 -14.44
C GLU A 253 -30.73 -0.18 -14.07
N ALA A 254 -30.44 1.04 -13.65
CA ALA A 254 -31.42 2.07 -13.34
C ALA A 254 -32.18 2.57 -14.59
N SER A 255 -33.10 3.51 -14.37
CA SER A 255 -33.98 4.18 -15.36
C SER A 255 -33.28 4.74 -16.61
N CYS A 256 -31.94 4.80 -16.60
CA CYS A 256 -31.11 5.41 -17.63
C CYS A 256 -30.40 4.39 -18.54
N GLY A 257 -30.70 3.10 -18.36
CA GLY A 257 -30.02 1.99 -19.02
C GLY A 257 -29.99 2.07 -20.55
N GLY A 258 -31.08 2.45 -21.21
CA GLY A 258 -31.15 2.43 -22.68
C GLY A 258 -30.17 3.40 -23.37
N SER A 259 -30.10 4.63 -22.89
CA SER A 259 -29.22 5.68 -23.44
C SER A 259 -27.77 5.46 -23.01
N LEU A 260 -27.54 5.17 -21.72
CA LEU A 260 -26.18 5.05 -21.18
C LEU A 260 -25.46 3.77 -21.64
N GLN A 261 -26.17 2.67 -21.90
CA GLN A 261 -25.53 1.45 -22.43
C GLN A 261 -25.09 1.61 -23.90
N THR A 262 -25.83 2.40 -24.68
CA THR A 262 -25.51 2.64 -26.10
C THR A 262 -24.48 3.76 -26.29
N SER A 263 -24.36 4.67 -25.31
CA SER A 263 -23.36 5.74 -25.23
C SER A 263 -21.92 5.26 -25.52
N ALA A 264 -21.27 5.92 -26.48
CA ALA A 264 -19.87 5.65 -26.82
C ALA A 264 -18.94 6.09 -25.68
N GLY A 265 -19.25 7.21 -25.02
CA GLY A 265 -18.51 7.71 -23.86
C GLY A 265 -18.56 6.72 -22.69
N ALA A 266 -19.74 6.13 -22.42
CA ALA A 266 -19.92 5.17 -21.34
C ALA A 266 -19.09 3.89 -21.57
N LYS A 267 -19.05 3.39 -22.82
CA LYS A 267 -18.21 2.25 -23.20
C LYS A 267 -16.71 2.55 -23.01
N ARG A 268 -16.27 3.75 -23.40
CA ARG A 268 -14.89 4.22 -23.19
C ARG A 268 -14.54 4.35 -21.72
N LEU A 269 -15.45 4.88 -20.91
CA LEU A 269 -15.26 5.02 -19.47
C LEU A 269 -15.13 3.65 -18.78
N ARG A 270 -16.04 2.71 -19.07
CA ARG A 270 -15.93 1.32 -18.56
C ARG A 270 -14.62 0.65 -18.97
N SER A 271 -14.21 0.82 -20.22
CA SER A 271 -12.93 0.31 -20.73
C SER A 271 -11.74 0.95 -19.99
N ALA A 272 -11.74 2.26 -19.80
CA ALA A 272 -10.72 2.98 -19.06
C ALA A 272 -10.64 2.51 -17.59
N SER A 273 -11.77 2.36 -16.90
CA SER A 273 -11.81 1.82 -15.54
C SER A 273 -11.33 0.38 -15.48
N SER A 274 -11.69 -0.48 -16.44
CA SER A 274 -11.18 -1.85 -16.51
C SER A 274 -9.67 -1.91 -16.72
N ARG A 275 -9.14 -1.02 -17.57
CA ARG A 275 -7.69 -0.90 -17.79
C ARG A 275 -7.00 -0.39 -16.52
N LEU A 276 -7.57 0.61 -15.84
CA LEU A 276 -7.03 1.11 -14.57
C LEU A 276 -7.05 0.02 -13.48
N ALA A 277 -8.12 -0.76 -13.37
CA ALA A 277 -8.21 -1.92 -12.47
C ALA A 277 -7.12 -2.96 -12.80
N SER A 278 -6.93 -3.27 -14.08
CA SER A 278 -5.90 -4.21 -14.53
C SER A 278 -4.49 -3.71 -14.23
N LEU A 279 -4.23 -2.42 -14.50
CA LEU A 279 -2.94 -1.77 -14.24
C LEU A 279 -2.63 -1.64 -12.74
N SER A 280 -3.65 -1.39 -11.92
CA SER A 280 -3.50 -1.32 -10.46
C SER A 280 -3.41 -2.69 -9.79
N ALA A 281 -3.96 -3.74 -10.39
CA ALA A 281 -3.91 -5.12 -9.89
C ALA A 281 -2.69 -5.92 -10.37
N ALA A 282 -2.08 -5.56 -11.50
CA ALA A 282 -0.93 -6.28 -12.05
C ALA A 282 0.31 -6.13 -11.15
N ARG A 283 0.64 -7.18 -10.40
CA ARG A 283 1.79 -7.21 -9.48
C ARG A 283 3.14 -7.46 -10.14
N SER A 284 3.15 -8.13 -11.29
CA SER A 284 4.33 -8.72 -11.92
C SER A 284 3.77 -9.54 -13.09
N LEU A 285 4.22 -9.34 -14.33
CA LEU A 285 4.98 -10.43 -14.94
C LEU A 285 6.09 -9.96 -15.90
N LEU A 286 6.08 -8.72 -16.40
CA LEU A 286 7.17 -8.15 -17.19
C LEU A 286 7.13 -6.62 -17.02
N ASN A 287 8.09 -6.03 -16.30
CA ASN A 287 8.36 -4.59 -16.24
C ASN A 287 7.13 -3.65 -16.16
N PHE A 288 6.54 -3.47 -14.97
CA PHE A 288 5.54 -2.40 -14.70
C PHE A 288 6.09 -1.23 -13.87
N GLY A 289 7.41 -1.19 -13.62
CA GLY A 289 8.07 0.03 -13.14
C GLY A 289 7.88 1.24 -14.07
N THR A 290 7.37 1.03 -15.28
CA THR A 290 7.05 2.02 -16.31
C THR A 290 5.58 2.47 -16.34
N HIS A 291 4.69 1.88 -15.53
CA HIS A 291 3.24 2.12 -15.70
C HIS A 291 2.53 2.72 -14.49
N VAL A 292 3.12 2.80 -13.30
CA VAL A 292 2.67 3.73 -12.25
C VAL A 292 3.91 4.35 -11.61
N GLU A 293 4.37 5.47 -12.17
CA GLU A 293 5.45 6.26 -11.57
C GLU A 293 4.80 7.25 -10.62
N TYR A 294 5.13 7.19 -9.33
CA TYR A 294 4.62 8.14 -8.35
C TYR A 294 5.78 8.76 -7.59
N GLU A 295 5.90 10.07 -7.69
CA GLU A 295 6.77 10.91 -6.87
C GLU A 295 5.87 11.94 -6.16
N ALA A 296 5.87 11.90 -4.82
CA ALA A 296 4.97 12.74 -4.03
C ALA A 296 5.18 14.23 -4.35
N LYS A 297 4.11 14.89 -4.83
CA LYS A 297 4.10 16.30 -5.30
C LYS A 297 4.91 16.60 -6.56
N GLN A 298 5.38 15.59 -7.29
CA GLN A 298 6.18 15.77 -8.51
C GLN A 298 5.52 15.13 -9.73
N ALA A 299 5.15 13.85 -9.67
CA ALA A 299 4.60 13.14 -10.82
C ALA A 299 3.71 11.97 -10.39
N LEU A 300 2.68 11.71 -11.20
CA LEU A 300 1.85 10.51 -11.13
C LEU A 300 1.62 10.08 -12.57
N ARG A 301 2.32 9.06 -13.04
CA ARG A 301 2.19 8.57 -14.41
C ARG A 301 1.57 7.20 -14.43
N VAL A 302 0.36 7.08 -14.96
CA VAL A 302 -0.33 5.80 -15.10
C VAL A 302 -0.29 5.36 -16.57
N GLY A 303 0.31 4.22 -16.87
CA GLY A 303 0.51 3.73 -18.23
C GLY A 303 1.49 4.56 -19.07
N GLY A 304 2.39 5.33 -18.44
CA GLY A 304 3.23 6.32 -19.13
C GLY A 304 2.52 7.66 -19.43
N ILE A 305 1.30 7.85 -18.95
CA ILE A 305 0.53 9.09 -19.08
C ILE A 305 0.63 9.86 -17.76
N ASP A 306 1.16 11.08 -17.79
CA ASP A 306 1.13 11.97 -16.63
C ASP A 306 -0.30 12.40 -16.32
N VAL A 307 -0.71 12.17 -15.08
CA VAL A 307 -2.05 12.46 -14.57
C VAL A 307 -2.13 13.88 -13.99
N HIS A 308 -1.00 14.56 -13.81
CA HIS A 308 -0.99 15.99 -13.49
C HIS A 308 -1.38 16.79 -14.73
N VAL A 309 -2.60 17.33 -14.73
CA VAL A 309 -3.10 18.34 -15.69
C VAL A 309 -3.24 19.66 -14.96
#